data_AF-A0A2Z3GHV8-F1
#
_entry.id   AF-A0A2Z3GHV8-F1
#
_cell.length_a   1.000
_cell.length_b   1.000
_cell.length_c   1.000
_cell.angle_alpha   90.00
_cell.angle_beta   90.00
_cell.angle_gamma   90.00
#
_symmetry.space_group_name_H-M   'P 1'
#
loop_
_entity.id
_entity.type
_entity.pdbx_description
1 polymer ?
#
loop_
_entity_poly.entity_id
_entity_poly.type
_entity_poly.pdbx_seq_one_letter_code
_entity_poly.pdbx_strand_id
1 'polypeptide(L)'
;MIDINYFGLIRAFANQLFLTFEYLRQYPTFLGLEFSYGISESYCHKLFCKMRAILAKVVGLKNSEALKYQGVKTVIAEVTAQPIERPKKDQERYYNGLKKTHH
;
A
#
# COMPACT_ATOMS: atom_id res chain seq x y z
N MET A 1 24.95 3.73 3.11
CA MET A 1 25.29 5.15 3.39
C MET A 1 24.51 5.96 2.37
N ILE A 2 23.45 6.65 2.80
CA ILE A 2 22.62 7.46 1.89
C ILE A 2 23.39 8.74 1.60
N ASP A 3 23.78 8.96 0.34
CA ASP A 3 24.50 10.15 -0.08
C ASP A 3 23.67 11.40 0.19
N ILE A 4 24.23 12.35 0.94
CA ILE A 4 23.61 13.63 1.31
C ILE A 4 23.20 14.45 0.05
N ASN A 5 23.77 14.14 -1.11
CA ASN A 5 23.43 14.74 -2.40
C ASN A 5 22.05 14.33 -2.95
N TYR A 6 21.49 13.18 -2.54
CA TYR A 6 20.15 12.73 -2.98
C TYR A 6 19.02 13.59 -2.39
N PHE A 7 19.24 14.14 -1.19
CA PHE A 7 18.22 14.95 -0.51
C PHE A 7 17.96 16.29 -1.22
N GLY A 8 18.98 16.84 -1.90
CA GLY A 8 18.81 17.99 -2.78
C GLY A 8 18.08 17.65 -4.07
N LEU A 9 18.36 16.47 -4.63
CA LEU A 9 17.78 16.00 -5.89
C LEU A 9 16.28 15.71 -5.77
N ILE A 10 15.82 15.07 -4.68
CA ILE A 10 14.38 14.76 -4.48
C ILE A 10 13.50 16.01 -4.27
N ARG A 11 14.11 17.14 -3.88
CA ARG A 11 13.38 18.41 -3.71
C ARG A 11 12.93 19.00 -5.04
N ALA A 12 13.53 18.57 -6.15
CA ALA A 12 13.06 18.93 -7.47
C ALA A 12 11.63 18.41 -7.70
N PHE A 13 10.77 19.29 -8.21
CA PHE A 13 9.36 18.98 -8.44
C PHE A 13 9.15 17.77 -9.37
N ALA A 14 10.01 17.62 -10.39
CA ALA A 14 9.98 16.49 -11.31
C ALA A 14 10.15 15.13 -10.61
N ASN A 15 11.02 15.05 -9.60
CA ASN A 15 11.26 13.81 -8.86
C ASN A 15 10.10 13.47 -7.92
N GLN A 16 9.46 14.48 -7.33
CA GLN A 16 8.25 14.28 -6.53
C GLN A 16 7.08 13.78 -7.39
N LEU A 17 6.96 14.29 -8.62
CA LEU A 17 6.02 13.79 -9.62
C LEU A 17 6.33 12.35 -10.01
N PHE A 18 7.60 12.04 -10.31
CA PHE A 18 8.01 10.72 -10.75
C PHE A 18 7.74 9.66 -9.68
N LEU A 19 8.11 9.92 -8.42
CA LEU A 19 7.76 9.07 -7.27
C LEU A 19 6.26 8.82 -7.17
N THR A 20 5.46 9.87 -7.35
CA THR A 20 3.99 9.78 -7.27
C THR A 20 3.41 8.94 -8.41
N PHE A 21 3.91 9.10 -9.63
CA PHE A 21 3.46 8.32 -10.78
C PHE A 21 3.91 6.87 -10.73
N GLU A 22 5.11 6.59 -10.23
CA GLU A 22 5.58 5.23 -9.97
C GLU A 22 4.66 4.56 -8.95
N TYR A 23 4.34 5.24 -7.85
CA TYR A 23 3.37 4.72 -6.87
C TYR A 23 2.02 4.41 -7.49
N LEU A 24 1.44 5.36 -8.24
CA LEU A 24 0.12 5.17 -8.86
C LEU A 24 0.11 4.08 -9.95
N ARG A 25 1.21 3.87 -10.66
CA ARG A 25 1.30 2.90 -11.77
C ARG A 25 1.60 1.49 -11.27
N GLN A 26 2.55 1.33 -10.35
CA GLN A 26 3.12 0.04 -9.97
C GLN A 26 2.72 -0.40 -8.54
N TYR A 27 2.17 0.51 -7.73
CA TYR A 27 1.82 0.25 -6.34
C TYR A 27 2.93 -0.41 -5.48
N PRO A 28 4.22 0.01 -5.58
CA PRO A 28 5.27 -0.45 -4.68
C PRO A 28 4.98 -0.03 -3.23
N THR A 29 5.62 -0.71 -2.29
CA THR A 29 5.60 -0.27 -0.89
C THR A 29 6.39 1.03 -0.73
N PHE A 30 6.01 1.87 0.25
CA PHE A 30 6.79 3.09 0.54
C PHE A 30 8.21 2.77 1.02
N LEU A 31 8.41 1.59 1.63
CA LEU A 31 9.73 1.05 1.94
C LEU A 31 10.54 0.73 0.67
N GLY A 32 9.92 0.17 -0.38
CA GLY A 32 10.57 -0.02 -1.68
C GLY A 32 10.94 1.30 -2.36
N LEU A 33 10.08 2.32 -2.21
CA LEU A 33 10.39 3.67 -2.67
C LEU A 33 11.53 4.31 -1.87
N GLU A 34 11.64 4.03 -0.56
CA GLU A 34 12.77 4.49 0.25
C GLU A 34 14.10 3.98 -0.32
N PHE A 35 14.18 2.69 -0.64
CA PHE A 35 15.38 2.11 -1.25
C PHE A 35 15.68 2.69 -2.63
N SER A 36 14.65 3.01 -3.42
CA SER A 36 14.81 3.50 -4.79
C SER A 36 15.23 4.97 -4.84
N TYR A 37 14.74 5.79 -3.90
CA TYR A 37 14.91 7.25 -3.92
C TYR A 37 15.82 7.80 -2.80
N GLY A 38 16.27 6.95 -1.87
CA GLY A 38 17.17 7.34 -0.78
C GLY A 38 16.54 8.31 0.22
N ILE A 39 15.23 8.23 0.42
CA ILE A 39 14.48 9.06 1.38
C ILE A 39 13.66 8.16 2.30
N SER A 40 13.40 8.61 3.54
CA SER A 40 12.66 7.76 4.49
C SER A 40 11.25 7.43 4.01
N GLU A 41 10.75 6.25 4.37
CA GLU A 41 9.40 5.77 4.08
C GLU A 41 8.32 6.82 4.41
N SER A 42 8.41 7.40 5.61
CA SER A 42 7.50 8.47 6.05
C SER A 42 7.53 9.69 5.14
N TYR A 43 8.71 10.02 4.59
CA TYR A 43 8.85 11.14 3.65
C TYR A 43 8.29 10.80 2.26
N CYS A 44 8.47 9.57 1.78
CA CYS A 44 7.82 9.07 0.56
C CYS A 44 6.29 9.22 0.67
N HIS A 45 5.71 8.77 1.78
CA HIS A 45 4.26 8.88 2.03
C HIS A 45 3.79 10.34 2.05
N LYS A 46 4.54 11.21 2.75
CA LYS A 46 4.23 12.65 2.82
C LYS A 46 4.27 13.31 1.44
N LEU A 47 5.28 13.01 0.62
CA LEU A 47 5.40 13.51 -0.74
C LEU A 47 4.26 13.02 -1.63
N PHE A 48 3.97 11.72 -1.59
CA PHE A 48 2.87 11.12 -2.33
C PHE A 48 1.54 11.81 -1.99
N CYS A 49 1.20 11.95 -0.71
CA CYS A 49 -0.04 12.60 -0.28
C CYS A 49 -0.15 14.06 -0.77
N LYS A 50 0.95 14.83 -0.69
CA LYS A 50 1.01 16.21 -1.18
C LYS A 50 0.79 16.26 -2.69
N MET A 51 1.56 15.50 -3.46
CA MET A 51 1.54 15.52 -4.92
C MET A 51 0.25 14.97 -5.49
N ARG A 52 -0.30 13.90 -4.90
CA ARG A 52 -1.62 13.36 -5.25
C ARG A 52 -2.72 14.41 -5.14
N ALA A 53 -2.71 15.21 -4.07
CA ALA A 53 -3.71 16.26 -3.88
C ALA A 53 -3.58 17.39 -4.94
N ILE A 54 -2.35 17.74 -5.33
CA ILE A 54 -2.09 18.71 -6.40
C ILE A 54 -2.54 18.15 -7.75
N LEU A 55 -2.15 16.92 -8.09
CA LEU A 55 -2.53 16.24 -9.32
C LEU A 55 -4.05 16.15 -9.46
N ALA A 56 -4.76 15.81 -8.38
CA ALA A 56 -6.22 15.74 -8.41
C ALA A 56 -6.88 17.08 -8.80
N LYS A 57 -6.32 18.21 -8.34
CA LYS A 57 -6.78 19.54 -8.72
C LYS A 57 -6.47 19.85 -10.19
N VAL A 58 -5.26 19.54 -10.64
CA VAL A 58 -4.82 19.82 -12.03
C VAL A 58 -5.61 19.00 -13.05
N VAL A 59 -5.87 17.73 -12.74
CA VAL A 59 -6.67 16.83 -13.60
C VAL A 59 -8.17 17.17 -13.53
N GLY A 60 -8.60 18.04 -12.60
CA GLY A 60 -10.00 18.41 -12.47
C GLY A 60 -10.86 17.28 -11.91
N LEU A 61 -10.33 16.47 -11.00
CA LEU A 61 -11.10 15.49 -10.21
C LEU A 61 -12.00 16.27 -9.24
N LYS A 62 -13.11 16.81 -9.76
CA LYS A 62 -14.03 17.72 -9.06
C LYS A 62 -14.80 17.04 -7.91
N ASN A 63 -14.83 15.71 -7.87
CA ASN A 63 -15.57 14.98 -6.84
C ASN A 63 -14.97 13.60 -6.57
N SER A 64 -14.53 13.34 -5.33
CA SER A 64 -14.08 12.00 -4.90
C SER A 64 -15.22 10.97 -4.95
N GLU A 65 -16.47 11.42 -4.86
CA GLU A 65 -17.66 10.57 -5.04
C GLU A 65 -17.82 10.09 -6.50
N ALA A 66 -17.38 10.86 -7.49
CA ALA A 66 -17.42 10.46 -8.90
C ALA A 66 -16.34 9.42 -9.26
N LEU A 67 -15.34 9.24 -8.40
CA LEU A 67 -14.36 8.16 -8.48
C LEU A 67 -14.87 6.86 -7.84
N LYS A 68 -16.09 6.84 -7.26
CA LYS A 68 -16.73 5.57 -6.93
C LYS A 68 -16.85 4.77 -8.22
N TYR A 69 -16.34 3.54 -8.20
CA TYR A 69 -16.29 2.59 -9.30
C TYR A 69 -17.68 2.30 -9.91
N GLN A 70 -18.25 3.24 -10.66
CA GLN A 70 -19.43 2.98 -11.48
C GLN A 70 -18.94 2.31 -12.76
N GLY A 71 -19.07 0.99 -12.83
CA GLY A 71 -18.81 0.21 -14.04
C GLY A 71 -17.47 -0.53 -14.11
N VAL A 72 -16.61 -0.43 -13.09
CA VAL A 72 -15.49 -1.38 -12.98
C VAL A 72 -16.04 -2.65 -12.35
N LYS A 73 -16.16 -3.72 -13.15
CA LYS A 73 -16.21 -5.10 -12.63
C LYS A 73 -14.87 -5.37 -11.95
N THR A 74 -14.66 -4.81 -10.77
CA THR A 74 -13.56 -5.22 -9.92
C THR A 74 -13.87 -6.66 -9.56
N VAL A 75 -13.16 -7.59 -10.18
CA VAL A 75 -13.09 -8.95 -9.66
C VAL A 75 -12.38 -8.79 -8.33
N ILE A 76 -13.14 -8.65 -7.25
CA ILE A 76 -12.63 -8.79 -5.90
C ILE A 76 -12.34 -10.29 -5.77
N ALA A 77 -11.19 -10.70 -6.30
CA ALA A 77 -10.66 -12.01 -6.03
C ALA A 77 -10.21 -11.97 -4.58
N GLU A 78 -10.89 -12.70 -3.72
CA GLU A 78 -10.48 -12.90 -2.35
C GLU A 78 -9.26 -13.84 -2.37
N VAL A 79 -8.08 -13.29 -2.70
CA VAL A 79 -6.83 -14.07 -2.85
C VAL A 79 -6.40 -14.68 -1.51
N THR A 80 -6.94 -14.17 -0.40
CA THR A 80 -6.72 -14.66 0.96
C THR A 80 -7.76 -15.68 1.42
N ALA A 81 -8.77 -16.01 0.62
CA ALA A 81 -9.71 -17.07 0.95
C ALA A 81 -8.99 -18.42 0.85
N GLN A 82 -8.34 -18.81 1.93
CA GLN A 82 -7.80 -20.15 2.07
C GLN A 82 -8.94 -21.07 2.50
N PRO A 83 -9.04 -22.29 1.93
CA PRO A 83 -9.96 -23.28 2.45
C PRO A 83 -9.67 -23.51 3.94
N ILE A 84 -10.71 -23.79 4.71
CA ILE A 84 -10.58 -24.12 6.14
C ILE A 84 -9.59 -25.28 6.27
N GLU A 85 -8.38 -25.01 6.76
CA GLU A 85 -7.31 -26.00 6.96
C GLU A 85 -7.58 -26.90 8.17
N ARG A 86 -8.46 -26.47 9.07
CA ARG A 86 -8.82 -27.24 10.27
C ARG A 86 -9.51 -28.55 9.87
N PRO A 87 -9.10 -29.70 10.44
CA PRO A 87 -9.79 -30.96 10.24
C PRO A 87 -11.27 -30.84 10.63
N LYS A 88 -12.18 -31.08 9.67
CA LYS A 88 -13.64 -31.05 9.92
C LYS A 88 -14.17 -32.33 10.56
N LYS A 89 -13.37 -33.41 10.53
CA LYS A 89 -13.67 -34.72 11.12
C LYS A 89 -12.51 -35.11 12.04
N ASP A 90 -12.79 -35.88 13.08
CA ASP A 90 -11.82 -36.35 14.07
C ASP A 90 -11.00 -35.22 14.72
N GLN A 91 -11.59 -34.02 14.86
CA GLN A 91 -10.92 -32.82 15.38
C GLN A 91 -10.34 -33.06 16.79
N GLU A 92 -10.97 -33.93 17.58
CA GLU A 92 -10.49 -34.41 18.88
C GLU A 92 -9.10 -35.03 18.84
N ARG A 93 -8.69 -35.68 17.74
CA ARG A 93 -7.35 -36.27 17.58
C ARG A 93 -6.26 -35.22 17.42
N TYR A 94 -6.63 -34.06 16.89
CA TYR A 94 -5.74 -32.93 16.63
C TYR A 94 -5.86 -31.84 17.71
N TYR A 95 -6.82 -31.97 18.63
CA TYR A 95 -7.02 -31.05 19.75
C TYR A 95 -6.04 -31.38 20.87
N ASN A 96 -5.01 -30.56 21.02
CA ASN A 96 -4.11 -30.65 22.16
C ASN A 96 -4.81 -30.08 23.41
N GLY A 97 -5.29 -30.95 24.30
CA GLY A 97 -6.04 -30.63 25.51
C GLY A 97 -5.31 -29.80 26.57
N LEU A 98 -4.09 -29.33 26.30
CA LEU A 98 -3.30 -28.44 27.15
C LEU A 98 -3.85 -27.01 27.24
N LYS A 99 -4.84 -26.62 26.43
CA LYS A 99 -5.57 -25.36 26.58
C LYS A 99 -6.78 -25.53 27.50
N LYS A 100 -6.54 -25.76 28.78
CA LYS A 100 -7.57 -25.57 29.82
C LYS A 100 -7.21 -24.31 30.60
N THR A 101 -8.12 -23.34 30.62
CA THR A 101 -8.02 -22.16 31.49
C THR A 101 -8.06 -22.64 32.94
N HIS A 102 -7.01 -22.32 33.71
CA HIS A 102 -7.08 -22.39 35.17
C HIS A 102 -8.07 -21.34 35.64
N HIS A 103 -9.11 -21.79 36.35
CA HIS A 103 -10.11 -20.93 36.97
C HIS A 103 -9.58 -20.33 38.27
#